data_AF-A0A1V6PKE0-F1
#
_entry.id   AF-A0A1V6PKE0-F1
#
_cell.length_a   1.000
_cell.length_b   1.000
_cell.length_c   1.000
_cell.angle_alpha   90.00
_cell.angle_beta   90.00
_cell.angle_gamma   90.00
#
_symmetry.space_group_name_H-M   'P 1'
#
loop_
_entity.id
_entity.type
_entity.pdbx_description
1 polymer ?
#
loop_
_entity_poly.entity_id
_entity_poly.type
_entity_poly.pdbx_seq_one_letter_code
_entity_poly.pdbx_strand_id
1 'polypeptide(L)'
;MVLLVTTNRILTAFEAVPASRRQELDLPATLELHGPIAHDQILRLSKHLRHDAEYNAIKDTSRCPTVLSSLLCGTKVYVPPPPKKPEPSPEYLASKARLLAAEEKAAYQRLLNPSYTPNPNDADRHTATSDTTILEDTLTPSLVFNIFISVLVTGFSTYWALTRFTMPNILAGIFSSWTGPQTDVSSEQQATGGASAAVKVLLSLFSALTVAIAESFLYAAYLGKIERARVQERKVKERKTVVGVVQDGGQVASAEEQEQVEIWGKGVNGGVRRRVREKWEKEKEQS
;
A
#
# COMPACT_ATOMS: atom_id res chain seq x y z
N MET A 1 -24.43 -15.90 -18.53
CA MET A 1 -25.40 -16.81 -17.88
C MET A 1 -25.00 -16.92 -16.42
N VAL A 2 -25.95 -16.74 -15.49
CA VAL A 2 -25.67 -16.82 -14.04
C VAL A 2 -25.62 -18.29 -13.62
N LEU A 3 -24.55 -18.68 -12.92
CA LEU A 3 -24.41 -20.02 -12.33
C LEU A 3 -24.89 -19.99 -10.88
N LEU A 4 -25.65 -21.01 -10.50
CA LEU A 4 -26.19 -21.21 -9.16
C LEU A 4 -25.58 -22.48 -8.56
N VAL A 5 -25.51 -22.53 -7.23
CA VAL A 5 -25.06 -23.71 -6.49
C VAL A 5 -26.18 -24.75 -6.47
N THR A 6 -25.85 -25.96 -6.89
CA THR A 6 -26.79 -27.11 -6.90
C THR A 6 -27.10 -27.54 -5.47
N THR A 7 -28.40 -27.60 -5.13
CA THR A 7 -28.90 -28.04 -3.82
C THR A 7 -29.48 -29.45 -3.88
N ASN A 8 -29.67 -30.10 -2.72
CA ASN A 8 -30.31 -31.42 -2.66
C ASN A 8 -31.68 -31.46 -3.35
N ARG A 9 -32.46 -30.37 -3.28
CA ARG A 9 -33.78 -30.29 -3.95
C ARG A 9 -33.68 -30.31 -5.47
N ILE A 10 -32.61 -29.71 -6.01
CA ILE A 10 -32.36 -29.71 -7.46
C ILE A 10 -31.86 -31.09 -7.88
N LEU A 11 -31.03 -31.75 -7.06
CA LEU A 11 -30.56 -33.11 -7.35
C LEU A 11 -31.71 -34.13 -7.35
N THR A 12 -32.56 -34.13 -6.33
CA THR A 12 -33.71 -35.05 -6.28
C THR A 12 -34.67 -34.82 -7.45
N ALA A 13 -34.92 -33.56 -7.79
CA ALA A 13 -35.73 -33.18 -8.93
C ALA A 13 -35.10 -33.57 -10.28
N PHE A 14 -33.78 -33.55 -10.38
CA PHE A 14 -33.04 -34.01 -11.56
C PHE A 14 -33.05 -35.54 -11.69
N GLU A 15 -32.91 -36.26 -10.58
CA GLU A 15 -32.98 -37.72 -10.52
C GLU A 15 -34.35 -38.25 -10.94
N ALA A 16 -35.43 -37.55 -10.58
CA ALA A 16 -36.79 -37.89 -11.00
C ALA A 16 -37.00 -37.85 -12.53
N VAL A 17 -36.19 -37.08 -13.27
CA VAL A 17 -36.33 -36.96 -14.72
C VAL A 17 -35.56 -38.09 -15.43
N PRO A 18 -36.18 -38.88 -16.34
CA PRO A 18 -35.49 -39.94 -17.08
C PRO A 18 -34.38 -39.42 -18.00
N ALA A 19 -33.33 -40.22 -18.22
CA ALA A 19 -32.15 -39.83 -18.99
C ALA A 19 -32.45 -39.33 -20.42
N SER A 20 -33.44 -39.92 -21.10
CA SER A 20 -33.84 -39.50 -22.45
C SER A 20 -34.34 -38.05 -22.50
N ARG A 21 -35.10 -37.62 -21.48
CA ARG A 21 -35.61 -36.24 -21.36
C ARG A 21 -34.54 -35.26 -20.95
N ARG A 22 -33.50 -35.70 -20.24
CA ARG A 22 -32.37 -34.84 -19.86
C ARG A 22 -31.62 -34.32 -21.09
N GLN A 23 -31.47 -35.18 -22.10
CA GLN A 23 -30.82 -34.82 -23.36
C GLN A 23 -31.68 -33.87 -24.20
N GLU A 24 -33.01 -34.03 -24.20
CA GLU A 24 -33.95 -33.12 -24.87
C GLU A 24 -34.00 -31.71 -24.24
N LEU A 25 -33.70 -31.60 -22.94
CA LEU A 25 -33.78 -30.34 -22.17
C LEU A 25 -32.44 -29.57 -22.09
N ASP A 26 -31.39 -30.07 -22.76
CA ASP A 26 -29.98 -29.65 -22.62
C ASP A 26 -29.49 -29.60 -21.16
N LEU A 27 -29.90 -30.58 -20.35
CA LEU A 27 -29.42 -30.71 -18.99
C LEU A 27 -28.04 -31.42 -18.98
N PRO A 28 -27.15 -31.07 -18.03
CA PRO A 28 -25.85 -31.73 -17.92
C PRO A 28 -26.03 -33.22 -17.59
N ALA A 29 -25.16 -34.08 -18.13
CA ALA A 29 -25.25 -35.53 -17.97
C ALA A 29 -25.05 -36.00 -16.52
N THR A 30 -24.34 -35.22 -15.71
CA THR A 30 -24.07 -35.51 -14.29
C THR A 30 -24.08 -34.20 -13.52
N LEU A 31 -24.88 -34.13 -12.45
CA LEU A 31 -24.92 -33.00 -11.51
C LEU A 31 -24.31 -33.44 -10.18
N GLU A 32 -23.36 -32.66 -9.68
CA GLU A 32 -22.75 -32.87 -8.38
C GLU A 32 -23.38 -31.94 -7.33
N LEU A 33 -23.45 -32.41 -6.09
CA LEU A 33 -23.89 -31.59 -4.96
C LEU A 33 -22.94 -30.39 -4.80
N HIS A 34 -23.50 -29.19 -4.68
CA HIS A 34 -22.77 -27.91 -4.70
C HIS A 34 -22.06 -27.55 -6.01
N GLY A 35 -22.27 -28.31 -7.09
CA GLY A 35 -21.76 -27.98 -8.42
C GLY A 35 -22.48 -26.78 -9.06
N PRO A 36 -21.90 -26.20 -10.13
CA PRO A 36 -22.53 -25.11 -10.88
C PRO A 36 -23.68 -25.62 -11.76
N ILE A 37 -24.84 -24.97 -11.66
CA ILE A 37 -25.97 -25.18 -12.57
C ILE A 37 -26.42 -23.85 -13.17
N ALA A 38 -26.69 -23.82 -14.48
CA ALA A 38 -27.17 -22.60 -15.13
C ALA A 38 -28.61 -22.31 -14.72
N HIS A 39 -28.93 -21.03 -14.50
CA HIS A 39 -30.31 -20.63 -14.18
C HIS A 39 -31.34 -21.09 -15.23
N ASP A 40 -30.98 -21.04 -16.52
CA ASP A 40 -31.85 -21.45 -17.62
C ASP A 40 -32.17 -22.96 -17.60
N GLN A 41 -31.24 -23.77 -17.09
CA GLN A 41 -31.43 -25.21 -16.92
C GLN A 41 -32.44 -25.49 -15.81
N ILE A 42 -32.36 -24.76 -14.69
CA ILE A 42 -33.36 -24.83 -13.61
C ILE A 42 -34.73 -24.40 -14.12
N LEU A 43 -34.80 -23.37 -14.97
CA LEU A 43 -36.06 -22.92 -15.55
C LEU A 43 -36.70 -24.00 -16.43
N ARG A 44 -35.92 -24.64 -17.31
CA ARG A 44 -36.40 -25.75 -18.16
C ARG A 44 -36.84 -26.96 -17.34
N LEU A 45 -36.06 -27.34 -16.33
CA LEU A 45 -36.40 -28.39 -15.39
C LEU A 45 -37.71 -28.07 -14.62
N SER A 46 -37.87 -26.83 -14.17
CA SER A 46 -39.11 -26.40 -13.49
C SER A 46 -40.34 -26.44 -14.41
N LYS A 47 -40.18 -26.14 -15.71
CA LYS A 47 -41.28 -26.22 -16.69
C LYS A 47 -41.70 -27.67 -16.91
N HIS A 48 -40.75 -28.60 -16.95
CA HIS A 48 -41.04 -30.01 -17.09
C HIS A 48 -41.78 -30.56 -15.87
N LEU A 49 -41.27 -30.29 -14.66
CA LEU A 49 -41.85 -30.78 -13.40
C LEU A 49 -43.23 -30.19 -13.08
N ARG A 50 -43.62 -29.08 -13.70
CA ARG A 50 -45.00 -28.57 -13.59
C ARG A 50 -46.03 -29.54 -14.19
N HIS A 51 -45.65 -30.28 -15.23
CA HIS A 51 -46.52 -31.26 -15.88
C HIS A 51 -46.43 -32.66 -15.27
N ASP A 52 -45.54 -32.87 -14.32
CA ASP A 52 -45.34 -34.15 -13.66
C ASP A 52 -46.25 -34.27 -12.42
N ALA A 53 -47.14 -35.27 -12.41
CA ALA A 53 -48.11 -35.47 -11.34
C ALA A 53 -47.43 -35.96 -10.05
N GLU A 54 -46.38 -36.77 -10.16
CA GLU A 54 -45.69 -37.37 -9.01
C GLU A 54 -44.91 -36.30 -8.23
N TYR A 55 -44.22 -35.41 -8.95
CA TYR A 55 -43.48 -34.31 -8.33
C TYR A 55 -44.41 -33.31 -7.63
N ASN A 56 -45.57 -33.00 -8.23
CA ASN A 56 -46.55 -32.10 -7.63
C ASN A 56 -47.18 -32.68 -6.35
N ALA A 57 -47.24 -34.01 -6.20
CA ALA A 57 -47.73 -34.66 -4.98
C ALA A 57 -46.72 -34.59 -3.81
N ILE A 58 -45.42 -34.57 -4.11
CA ILE A 58 -44.32 -34.54 -3.12
C ILE A 58 -44.00 -33.10 -2.67
N LYS A 59 -44.40 -32.10 -3.46
CA LYS A 59 -44.07 -30.70 -3.21
C LYS A 59 -44.86 -30.11 -2.03
N ASP A 60 -44.13 -29.51 -1.10
CA ASP A 60 -44.70 -28.67 -0.02
C ASP A 60 -45.38 -27.40 -0.59
N THR A 61 -46.70 -27.47 -0.78
CA THR A 61 -47.51 -26.36 -1.31
C THR A 61 -47.55 -25.15 -0.35
N SER A 62 -47.40 -25.39 0.95
CA SER A 62 -47.53 -24.38 2.02
C SER A 62 -46.42 -23.32 2.03
N ARG A 63 -45.20 -23.69 1.59
CA ARG A 63 -44.00 -22.85 1.77
C ARG A 63 -43.47 -22.26 0.46
N CYS A 64 -43.81 -22.87 -0.69
CA CYS A 64 -43.30 -22.48 -2.00
C CYS A 64 -44.43 -22.59 -3.06
N PRO A 65 -45.07 -21.49 -3.45
CA PRO A 65 -46.26 -21.54 -4.32
C PRO A 65 -45.94 -22.11 -5.71
N THR A 66 -44.74 -21.87 -6.24
CA THR A 66 -44.34 -22.34 -7.58
C THR A 66 -43.27 -23.44 -7.53
N VAL A 67 -43.26 -24.32 -8.53
CA VAL A 67 -42.22 -25.37 -8.70
C VAL A 67 -40.82 -24.75 -8.83
N LEU A 68 -40.71 -23.60 -9.48
CA LEU A 68 -39.43 -22.88 -9.59
C LEU A 68 -38.98 -22.34 -8.23
N SER A 69 -39.89 -21.77 -7.42
CA SER A 69 -39.54 -21.29 -6.07
C SER A 69 -39.08 -22.40 -5.13
N SER A 70 -39.59 -23.63 -5.25
CA SER A 70 -39.12 -24.75 -4.41
C SER A 70 -37.70 -25.17 -4.77
N LEU A 71 -37.32 -25.10 -6.06
CA LEU A 71 -35.99 -25.42 -6.58
C LEU A 71 -34.96 -24.34 -6.27
N LEU A 72 -35.34 -23.06 -6.35
CA LEU A 72 -34.45 -21.92 -6.07
C LEU A 72 -34.26 -21.64 -4.57
N CYS A 73 -35.06 -22.25 -3.71
CA CYS A 73 -34.96 -22.07 -2.28
C CYS A 73 -33.60 -22.58 -1.77
N GLY A 74 -32.78 -21.68 -1.22
CA GLY A 74 -31.45 -21.99 -0.71
C GLY A 74 -30.34 -22.04 -1.76
N THR A 75 -30.62 -21.74 -3.03
CA THR A 75 -29.56 -21.60 -4.04
C THR A 75 -28.79 -20.31 -3.82
N LYS A 76 -27.46 -20.38 -3.90
CA LYS A 76 -26.55 -19.23 -3.86
C LYS A 76 -25.91 -19.06 -5.24
N VAL A 77 -25.42 -17.86 -5.55
CA VAL A 77 -24.62 -17.65 -6.77
C VAL A 77 -23.34 -18.49 -6.66
N TYR A 78 -23.06 -19.29 -7.69
CA TYR A 78 -21.85 -20.08 -7.74
C TYR A 78 -20.67 -19.17 -8.06
N VAL A 79 -19.74 -19.08 -7.11
CA VAL A 79 -18.45 -18.44 -7.30
C VAL A 79 -17.42 -19.57 -7.45
N PRO A 80 -16.70 -19.65 -8.58
CA PRO A 80 -15.71 -20.70 -8.77
C PRO A 80 -14.64 -20.60 -7.67
N PRO A 81 -14.09 -21.74 -7.21
CA PRO A 81 -13.01 -21.72 -6.25
C PRO A 81 -11.85 -20.86 -6.80
N PRO A 82 -11.19 -20.06 -5.95
CA PRO A 82 -10.10 -19.22 -6.41
C PRO A 82 -9.02 -20.11 -7.06
N PRO A 83 -8.39 -19.63 -8.15
CA PRO A 83 -7.35 -20.40 -8.81
C PRO A 83 -6.28 -20.81 -7.80
N LYS A 84 -5.71 -22.01 -7.97
CA LYS A 84 -4.60 -22.48 -7.14
C LYS A 84 -3.49 -21.43 -7.19
N LYS A 85 -2.98 -21.06 -6.03
CA LYS A 85 -1.88 -20.08 -5.94
C LYS A 85 -0.71 -20.60 -6.78
N PRO A 86 -0.03 -19.73 -7.57
CA PRO A 86 1.15 -20.16 -8.31
C PRO A 86 2.18 -20.73 -7.33
N GLU A 87 2.85 -21.80 -7.76
CA GLU A 87 3.99 -22.32 -7.02
C GLU A 87 5.06 -21.23 -6.90
N PRO A 88 5.75 -21.12 -5.75
CA PRO A 88 6.79 -20.11 -5.57
C PRO A 88 7.88 -20.28 -6.63
N SER A 89 8.39 -19.16 -7.16
CA SER A 89 9.47 -19.20 -8.16
C SER A 89 10.73 -19.87 -7.56
N PRO A 90 11.52 -20.59 -8.37
CA PRO A 90 12.74 -21.23 -7.90
C PRO A 90 13.76 -20.22 -7.36
N GLU A 91 13.78 -19.01 -7.93
CA GLU A 91 14.62 -17.90 -7.43
C GLU A 91 14.24 -17.48 -6.01
N TYR A 92 12.92 -17.43 -5.70
CA TYR A 92 12.45 -17.11 -4.35
C TYR A 92 12.82 -18.21 -3.36
N LEU A 93 12.74 -19.49 -3.76
CA LEU A 93 13.18 -20.59 -2.92
C LEU A 93 14.69 -20.54 -2.68
N ALA A 94 15.48 -20.22 -3.70
CA ALA A 94 16.92 -20.07 -3.57
C ALA A 94 17.30 -18.92 -2.63
N SER A 95 16.63 -17.76 -2.72
CA SER A 95 16.87 -16.62 -1.83
C SER A 95 16.44 -16.93 -0.40
N LYS A 96 15.29 -17.58 -0.21
CA LYS A 96 14.82 -18.04 1.11
C LYS A 96 15.79 -19.03 1.74
N ALA A 97 16.25 -20.04 0.98
CA ALA A 97 17.22 -21.02 1.46
C ALA A 97 18.54 -20.36 1.84
N ARG A 98 19.00 -19.37 1.05
CA ARG A 98 20.19 -18.58 1.36
C ARG A 98 20.04 -17.80 2.68
N LEU A 99 18.88 -17.17 2.92
CA LEU A 99 18.63 -16.43 4.16
C LEU A 99 18.58 -17.34 5.38
N LEU A 100 17.89 -18.49 5.27
CA LEU A 100 17.85 -19.49 6.35
C LEU A 100 19.24 -20.03 6.66
N ALA A 101 20.02 -20.38 5.64
CA ALA A 101 21.39 -20.85 5.83
C ALA A 101 22.30 -19.79 6.50
N ALA A 102 22.09 -18.50 6.19
CA ALA A 102 22.82 -17.41 6.84
C ALA A 102 22.43 -17.28 8.33
N GLU A 103 21.15 -17.40 8.65
CA GLU A 103 20.66 -17.38 10.03
C GLU A 103 21.17 -18.59 10.83
N GLU A 104 21.11 -19.80 10.25
CA GLU A 104 21.64 -21.03 10.85
C GLU A 104 23.15 -20.92 11.11
N LYS A 105 23.91 -20.39 10.15
CA LYS A 105 25.35 -20.15 10.31
C LYS A 105 25.64 -19.17 11.46
N ALA A 106 24.89 -18.08 11.54
CA ALA A 106 25.04 -17.11 12.63
C ALA A 106 24.68 -17.73 13.99
N ALA A 107 23.62 -18.53 14.05
CA ALA A 107 23.23 -19.26 15.25
C ALA A 107 24.33 -20.25 15.68
N TYR A 108 24.89 -21.01 14.74
CA TYR A 108 26.00 -21.92 15.02
C TYR A 108 27.24 -21.18 15.53
N GLN A 109 27.57 -20.04 14.93
CA GLN A 109 28.71 -19.24 15.37
C GLN A 109 28.53 -18.65 16.78
N ARG A 110 27.29 -18.36 17.22
CA ARG A 110 26.98 -17.99 18.61
C ARG A 110 27.22 -19.14 19.60
N LEU A 111 26.96 -20.37 19.18
CA LEU A 111 27.22 -21.56 20.02
C LEU A 111 28.72 -21.81 20.17
N LEU A 112 29.49 -21.62 19.11
CA LEU A 112 30.95 -21.75 19.16
C LEU A 112 31.61 -20.62 19.95
N ASN A 113 31.12 -19.39 19.78
CA ASN A 113 31.67 -18.19 20.39
C ASN A 113 30.55 -17.43 21.09
N PRO A 114 30.40 -17.54 22.43
CA PRO A 114 29.31 -16.89 23.16
C PRO A 114 29.39 -15.36 23.14
N SER A 115 30.55 -14.79 22.80
CA SER A 115 30.77 -13.36 22.57
C SER A 115 30.56 -12.92 21.12
N TYR A 116 30.15 -13.83 20.22
CA TYR A 116 29.91 -13.51 18.82
C TYR A 116 28.69 -12.59 18.66
N THR A 117 28.96 -11.35 18.31
CA THR A 117 27.97 -10.40 17.80
C THR A 117 27.95 -10.51 16.27
N PRO A 118 26.78 -10.78 15.65
CA PRO A 118 26.66 -10.73 14.20
C PRO A 118 27.10 -9.37 13.69
N ASN A 119 27.85 -9.34 12.58
CA ASN A 119 28.30 -8.11 11.99
C ASN A 119 27.07 -7.29 11.53
N PRO A 120 26.86 -6.05 12.01
CA PRO A 120 25.70 -5.24 11.64
C PRO A 120 25.61 -4.94 10.13
N ASN A 121 26.70 -5.15 9.38
CA ASN A 121 26.71 -5.05 7.92
C ASN A 121 26.03 -6.22 7.19
N ASP A 122 25.83 -7.36 7.86
CA ASP A 122 25.06 -8.51 7.34
C ASP A 122 23.57 -8.44 7.73
N ALA A 123 23.21 -7.53 8.63
CA ALA A 123 21.82 -7.19 8.88
C ALA A 123 21.26 -6.48 7.65
N ASP A 124 20.25 -7.11 7.07
CA ASP A 124 19.48 -6.71 5.89
C ASP A 124 19.65 -5.23 5.50
N ARG A 125 20.40 -4.98 4.40
CA ARG A 125 20.63 -3.65 3.82
C ARG A 125 19.32 -2.92 3.49
N HIS A 126 18.18 -3.62 3.46
CA HIS A 126 16.87 -3.02 3.24
C HIS A 126 16.13 -2.60 4.53
N THR A 127 16.58 -3.03 5.72
CA THR A 127 15.98 -2.61 7.01
C THR A 127 16.86 -1.66 7.81
N ALA A 128 18.19 -1.74 7.64
CA ALA A 128 19.13 -0.81 8.29
C ALA A 128 19.35 0.49 7.50
N THR A 129 19.17 0.48 6.17
CA THR A 129 19.41 1.66 5.30
C THR A 129 18.24 2.66 5.29
N SER A 130 17.14 2.41 6.01
CA SER A 130 16.07 3.42 6.16
C SER A 130 16.11 4.17 7.48
N ASP A 131 16.77 3.65 8.53
CA ASP A 131 16.50 4.13 9.89
C ASP A 131 17.67 4.86 10.55
N THR A 132 18.92 4.43 10.33
CA THR A 132 20.13 5.11 10.88
C THR A 132 20.82 6.01 9.86
N THR A 133 20.79 5.65 8.57
CA THR A 133 21.36 6.48 7.49
C THR A 133 20.60 7.80 7.31
N ILE A 134 19.29 7.89 7.51
CA ILE A 134 18.56 9.16 7.34
C ILE A 134 19.07 10.28 8.28
N LEU A 135 19.69 9.93 9.41
CA LEU A 135 20.19 10.91 10.39
C LEU A 135 21.69 11.23 10.25
N GLU A 136 22.47 10.38 9.59
CA GLU A 136 23.88 10.68 9.25
C GLU A 136 24.02 11.17 7.79
N ASP A 137 23.09 10.79 6.92
CA ASP A 137 22.94 11.25 5.53
C ASP A 137 22.12 12.55 5.45
N THR A 138 21.85 13.22 6.57
CA THR A 138 21.25 14.58 6.60
C THR A 138 22.25 15.68 6.21
N LEU A 139 23.56 15.35 6.16
CA LEU A 139 24.55 16.05 5.34
C LEU A 139 24.69 15.35 3.98
N THR A 140 23.55 14.96 3.39
CA THR A 140 23.49 14.25 2.12
C THR A 140 24.34 15.04 1.13
N PRO A 141 25.33 14.42 0.47
CA PRO A 141 26.06 15.10 -0.59
C PRO A 141 25.08 15.64 -1.65
N SER A 142 23.92 15.00 -1.82
CA SER A 142 22.83 15.47 -2.67
C SER A 142 22.15 16.76 -2.20
N LEU A 143 22.03 17.03 -0.89
CA LEU A 143 21.48 18.28 -0.36
C LEU A 143 22.45 19.44 -0.58
N VAL A 144 23.72 19.23 -0.20
CA VAL A 144 24.77 20.23 -0.42
C VAL A 144 24.90 20.51 -1.92
N PHE A 145 24.78 19.47 -2.76
CA PHE A 145 24.80 19.61 -4.22
C PHE A 145 23.58 20.35 -4.78
N ASN A 146 22.37 20.13 -4.25
CA ASN A 146 21.17 20.84 -4.68
C ASN A 146 21.27 22.34 -4.36
N ILE A 147 21.64 22.67 -3.12
CA ILE A 147 21.89 24.06 -2.69
C ILE A 147 23.06 24.68 -3.48
N PHE A 148 24.10 23.90 -3.76
CA PHE A 148 25.23 24.39 -4.56
C PHE A 148 24.83 24.71 -6.01
N ILE A 149 24.03 23.85 -6.65
CA ILE A 149 23.54 24.09 -8.01
C ILE A 149 22.61 25.31 -8.03
N SER A 150 21.68 25.45 -7.07
CA SER A 150 20.77 26.59 -7.04
C SER A 150 21.53 27.90 -6.88
N VAL A 151 22.53 27.95 -6.00
CA VAL A 151 23.39 29.12 -5.76
C VAL A 151 24.24 29.45 -6.98
N LEU A 152 24.86 28.46 -7.63
CA LEU A 152 25.65 28.67 -8.84
C LEU A 152 24.80 29.17 -10.01
N VAL A 153 23.65 28.53 -10.26
CA VAL A 153 22.76 28.91 -11.35
C VAL A 153 22.15 30.28 -11.10
N THR A 154 21.74 30.59 -9.86
CA THR A 154 21.19 31.90 -9.51
C THR A 154 22.26 33.00 -9.60
N GLY A 155 23.47 32.75 -9.08
CA GLY A 155 24.58 33.69 -9.18
C GLY A 155 24.99 33.97 -10.62
N PHE A 156 25.14 32.92 -11.44
CA PHE A 156 25.49 33.07 -12.85
C PHE A 156 24.35 33.72 -13.66
N SER A 157 23.10 33.35 -13.40
CA SER A 157 21.92 33.91 -14.08
C SER A 157 21.75 35.39 -13.76
N THR A 158 21.89 35.80 -12.50
CA THR A 158 21.80 37.21 -12.11
C THR A 158 22.96 38.04 -12.67
N TYR A 159 24.18 37.51 -12.66
CA TYR A 159 25.32 38.17 -13.30
C TYR A 159 25.14 38.29 -14.82
N TRP A 160 24.68 37.23 -15.49
CA TRP A 160 24.41 37.23 -16.93
C TRP A 160 23.26 38.20 -17.28
N ALA A 161 22.23 38.28 -16.45
CA ALA A 161 21.13 39.22 -16.61
C ALA A 161 21.60 40.68 -16.46
N LEU A 162 22.44 40.98 -15.46
CA LEU A 162 22.99 42.33 -15.22
C LEU A 162 24.04 42.75 -16.26
N THR A 163 24.61 41.80 -16.99
CA THR A 163 25.53 42.07 -18.10
C THR A 163 24.79 42.23 -19.42
N ARG A 164 23.68 41.50 -19.65
CA ARG A 164 22.89 41.58 -20.87
C ARG A 164 21.83 42.68 -20.88
N PHE A 165 21.26 43.00 -19.71
CA PHE A 165 20.22 44.01 -19.55
C PHE A 165 20.75 45.19 -18.73
N THR A 166 20.67 46.39 -19.31
CA THR A 166 21.03 47.64 -18.63
C THR A 166 20.10 47.85 -17.43
N MET A 167 20.67 48.14 -16.26
CA MET A 167 19.89 48.38 -15.05
C MET A 167 18.95 49.58 -15.27
N PRO A 168 17.63 49.47 -14.98
CA PRO A 168 16.75 50.61 -15.04
C PRO A 168 17.19 51.64 -13.98
N ASN A 169 17.15 52.94 -14.34
CA ASN A 169 17.67 54.06 -13.54
C ASN A 169 17.16 54.09 -12.09
N ILE A 170 16.01 53.48 -11.82
CA ILE A 170 15.39 53.37 -10.49
C ILE A 170 16.25 52.51 -9.55
N LEU A 171 16.78 51.38 -10.04
CA LEU A 171 17.66 50.52 -9.24
C LEU A 171 19.04 51.18 -9.07
N ALA A 172 19.54 51.87 -10.09
CA ALA A 172 20.81 52.59 -10.00
C ALA A 172 20.79 53.67 -8.90
N GLY A 173 19.67 54.38 -8.73
CA GLY A 173 19.48 55.37 -7.66
C GLY A 173 19.40 54.77 -6.24
N ILE A 174 18.84 53.57 -6.11
CA ILE A 174 18.78 52.86 -4.82
C ILE A 174 20.17 52.32 -4.44
N PHE A 175 20.90 51.73 -5.39
CA PHE A 175 22.23 51.18 -5.12
C PHE A 175 23.30 52.26 -4.90
N SER A 176 23.24 53.38 -5.64
CA SER A 176 24.17 54.50 -5.45
C SER A 176 23.97 55.22 -4.11
N SER A 177 22.77 55.17 -3.52
CA SER A 177 22.52 55.69 -2.18
C SER A 177 23.17 54.86 -1.06
N TRP A 178 23.39 53.56 -1.29
CA TRP A 178 24.05 52.66 -0.33
C TRP A 178 25.57 52.60 -0.55
N THR A 179 26.04 52.84 -1.78
CA THR A 179 27.47 52.87 -2.13
C THR A 179 27.88 54.27 -2.62
N GLY A 180 28.16 55.23 -1.73
CA GLY A 180 28.70 56.54 -2.15
C GLY A 180 30.24 56.51 -2.37
N PRO A 181 30.88 57.53 -2.98
CA PRO A 181 30.42 58.53 -3.95
C PRO A 181 31.03 58.35 -5.38
N GLN A 182 30.51 59.13 -6.33
CA GLN A 182 30.83 59.20 -7.77
C GLN A 182 32.32 59.04 -8.14
N THR A 183 32.61 58.17 -9.11
CA THR A 183 33.86 58.24 -9.89
C THR A 183 33.54 58.68 -11.33
N ASP A 184 33.76 59.97 -11.59
CA ASP A 184 33.96 60.51 -12.93
C ASP A 184 35.36 60.14 -13.41
N VAL A 185 35.50 59.33 -14.46
CA VAL A 185 36.69 59.39 -15.34
C VAL A 185 36.30 59.03 -16.77
N SER A 186 36.51 60.00 -17.65
CA SER A 186 36.53 59.92 -19.10
C SER A 186 37.77 59.17 -19.61
N SER A 187 37.59 58.15 -20.44
CA SER A 187 38.48 57.81 -21.57
C SER A 187 37.86 56.70 -22.42
N GLU A 188 38.03 56.85 -23.73
CA GLU A 188 37.51 56.02 -24.82
C GLU A 188 37.81 54.52 -24.64
N GLN A 189 36.77 53.68 -24.65
CA GLN A 189 36.60 52.56 -25.58
C GLN A 189 35.26 51.86 -25.27
N GLN A 190 34.22 52.16 -26.06
CA GLN A 190 33.04 51.34 -26.35
C GLN A 190 32.63 50.27 -25.30
N ALA A 191 32.05 50.69 -24.18
CA ALA A 191 31.32 49.81 -23.27
C ALA A 191 30.10 50.53 -22.69
N THR A 192 28.93 49.98 -22.98
CA THR A 192 27.59 50.41 -22.55
C THR A 192 27.52 50.75 -21.06
N GLY A 193 27.11 51.98 -20.73
CA GLY A 193 26.94 52.46 -19.36
C GLY A 193 25.92 51.64 -18.56
N GLY A 194 26.32 51.25 -17.34
CA GLY A 194 25.47 50.55 -16.38
C GLY A 194 26.31 49.70 -15.42
N ALA A 195 26.47 50.18 -14.18
CA ALA A 195 27.13 49.59 -13.01
C ALA A 195 28.55 48.99 -13.22
N SER A 196 29.50 49.31 -12.34
CA SER A 196 30.85 48.73 -12.40
C SER A 196 30.80 47.21 -12.33
N ALA A 197 31.77 46.52 -12.95
CA ALA A 197 31.85 45.06 -12.92
C ALA A 197 31.81 44.51 -11.48
N ALA A 198 32.39 45.24 -10.52
CA ALA A 198 32.36 44.92 -9.10
C ALA A 198 30.93 44.96 -8.50
N VAL A 199 30.11 45.95 -8.88
CA VAL A 199 28.71 46.05 -8.41
C VAL A 199 27.87 44.89 -8.93
N LYS A 200 28.08 44.48 -10.19
CA LYS A 200 27.38 43.31 -10.77
C LYS A 200 27.74 42.02 -10.05
N VAL A 201 29.01 41.84 -9.71
CA VAL A 201 29.49 40.68 -8.93
C VAL A 201 28.91 40.71 -7.51
N LEU A 202 28.97 41.84 -6.81
CA LEU A 202 28.38 41.97 -5.47
C LEU A 202 26.89 41.64 -5.47
N LEU A 203 26.13 42.19 -6.41
CA LEU A 203 24.68 41.98 -6.48
C LEU A 203 24.33 40.50 -6.75
N SER A 204 25.09 39.85 -7.63
CA SER A 204 24.91 38.41 -7.89
C SER A 204 25.24 37.54 -6.67
N LEU A 205 26.28 37.90 -5.89
CA LEU A 205 26.67 37.19 -4.69
C LEU A 205 25.62 37.35 -3.57
N PHE A 206 25.10 38.57 -3.38
CA PHE A 206 24.01 38.82 -2.42
C PHE A 206 22.72 38.07 -2.79
N SER A 207 22.37 38.03 -4.08
CA SER A 207 21.21 37.26 -4.55
C SER A 207 21.39 35.77 -4.28
N ALA A 208 22.57 35.23 -4.58
CA ALA A 208 22.86 33.80 -4.37
C ALA A 208 22.88 33.43 -2.88
N LEU A 209 23.44 34.29 -2.02
CA LEU A 209 23.46 34.11 -0.57
C LEU A 209 22.05 34.10 0.03
N THR A 210 21.17 35.00 -0.44
CA THR A 210 19.78 35.05 0.05
C THR A 210 19.02 33.76 -0.28
N VAL A 211 19.21 33.22 -1.49
CA VAL A 211 18.61 31.94 -1.90
C VAL A 211 19.15 30.78 -1.07
N ALA A 212 20.48 30.72 -0.85
CA ALA A 212 21.09 29.69 0.00
C ALA A 212 20.49 29.67 1.41
N ILE A 213 20.29 30.85 2.02
CA ILE A 213 19.67 30.98 3.33
C ILE A 213 18.24 30.45 3.29
N ALA A 214 17.43 30.88 2.33
CA ALA A 214 16.03 30.46 2.21
C ALA A 214 15.89 28.93 2.07
N GLU A 215 16.70 28.31 1.23
CA GLU A 215 16.68 26.85 1.03
C GLU A 215 17.12 26.09 2.29
N SER A 216 18.15 26.58 2.99
CA SER A 216 18.59 25.98 4.26
C SER A 216 17.49 26.00 5.33
N PHE A 217 16.71 27.09 5.39
CA PHE A 217 15.58 27.21 6.30
C PHE A 217 14.43 26.27 5.95
N LEU A 218 14.12 26.10 4.66
CA LEU A 218 13.07 25.18 4.21
C LEU A 218 13.39 23.74 4.64
N TYR A 219 14.66 23.34 4.52
CA TYR A 219 15.10 22.02 4.95
C TYR A 219 15.12 21.87 6.47
N ALA A 220 15.62 22.86 7.21
CA ALA A 220 15.59 22.86 8.67
C ALA A 220 14.14 22.72 9.20
N ALA A 221 13.18 23.39 8.57
CA ALA A 221 11.77 23.26 8.90
C ALA A 221 11.21 21.86 8.57
N TYR A 222 11.68 21.24 7.49
CA TYR A 222 11.32 19.86 7.12
C TYR A 222 11.85 18.83 8.13
N LEU A 223 13.12 18.94 8.53
CA LEU A 223 13.72 18.10 9.58
C LEU A 223 12.93 18.19 10.88
N GLY A 224 12.60 19.41 11.31
CA GLY A 224 11.78 19.60 12.51
C GLY A 224 10.40 18.94 12.41
N LYS A 225 9.79 18.84 11.22
CA LYS A 225 8.53 18.11 11.02
C LYS A 225 8.71 16.60 11.09
N ILE A 226 9.77 16.05 10.47
CA ILE A 226 10.07 14.61 10.53
C ILE A 226 10.37 14.18 11.95
N GLU A 227 11.20 14.94 12.68
CA GLU A 227 11.53 14.64 14.07
C GLU A 227 10.28 14.60 14.95
N ARG A 228 9.38 15.59 14.78
CA ARG A 228 8.09 15.62 15.48
C ARG A 228 7.23 14.40 15.14
N ALA A 229 7.16 14.00 13.87
CA ALA A 229 6.42 12.82 13.44
C ALA A 229 7.00 11.53 14.05
N ARG A 230 8.33 11.38 14.03
CA ARG A 230 9.02 10.22 14.64
C ARG A 230 8.81 10.14 16.14
N VAL A 231 8.79 11.27 16.86
CA VAL A 231 8.48 11.28 18.30
C VAL A 231 7.05 10.81 18.56
N GLN A 232 6.10 11.16 17.69
CA GLN A 232 4.72 10.67 17.81
C GLN A 232 4.62 9.19 17.48
N GLU A 233 5.30 8.69 16.45
CA GLU A 233 5.32 7.27 16.09
C GLU A 233 6.01 6.41 17.17
N ARG A 234 7.13 6.88 17.74
CA ARG A 234 7.81 6.19 18.85
C ARG A 234 6.96 6.08 20.11
N LYS A 235 6.01 7.01 20.33
CA LYS A 235 5.03 6.92 21.43
C LYS A 235 4.00 5.84 21.19
N VAL A 236 3.71 5.49 19.92
CA VAL A 236 2.79 4.42 19.55
C VAL A 236 3.56 3.10 19.42
N LYS A 237 3.85 2.45 20.55
CA LYS A 237 4.40 1.09 20.53
C LYS A 237 3.26 0.07 20.58
N GLU A 238 3.03 -0.62 19.47
CA GLU A 238 2.07 -1.73 19.42
C GLU A 238 2.55 -2.89 20.32
N ARG A 239 1.89 -3.13 21.46
CA ARG A 239 2.15 -4.29 22.32
C ARG A 239 1.39 -5.50 21.76
N LYS A 240 2.10 -6.39 21.08
CA LYS A 240 1.54 -7.67 20.60
C LYS A 240 1.51 -8.67 21.76
N THR A 241 0.33 -8.92 22.31
CA THR A 241 0.11 -10.03 23.23
C THR A 241 -0.25 -11.28 22.43
N VAL A 242 0.43 -12.38 22.69
CA VAL A 242 0.14 -13.68 22.09
C VAL A 242 -1.10 -14.24 22.77
N VAL A 243 -2.23 -14.25 22.06
CA VAL A 243 -3.46 -14.88 22.56
C VAL A 243 -3.44 -16.34 22.12
N GLY A 244 -2.94 -17.20 23.02
CA GLY A 244 -3.17 -18.64 23.01
C GLY A 244 -2.47 -19.45 21.92
N VAL A 245 -1.97 -20.62 22.33
CA VAL A 245 -1.64 -21.71 21.41
C VAL A 245 -2.94 -22.48 21.17
N VAL A 246 -3.38 -22.57 19.91
CA VAL A 246 -4.50 -23.44 19.55
C VAL A 246 -3.99 -24.87 19.59
N GLN A 247 -4.48 -25.64 20.56
CA GLN A 247 -4.22 -27.07 20.66
C GLN A 247 -5.19 -27.79 19.71
N ASP A 248 -4.63 -28.58 18.78
CA ASP A 248 -5.40 -29.41 17.87
C ASP A 248 -6.22 -30.46 18.65
N GLY A 249 -7.54 -30.46 18.40
CA GLY A 249 -8.43 -31.59 18.68
C GLY A 249 -9.37 -31.42 19.88
N GLY A 250 -10.69 -31.36 19.60
CA GLY A 250 -11.73 -31.67 20.60
C GLY A 250 -12.95 -30.75 20.64
N GLN A 251 -13.89 -30.98 19.73
CA GLN A 251 -15.35 -30.83 19.82
C GLN A 251 -15.97 -30.12 21.05
N VAL A 252 -16.64 -28.97 20.86
CA VAL A 252 -17.80 -28.55 21.70
C VAL A 252 -18.82 -27.71 20.90
N ALA A 253 -20.08 -28.12 21.08
CA ALA A 253 -21.41 -27.53 20.92
C ALA A 253 -21.65 -26.15 20.28
N SER A 254 -22.76 -26.13 19.53
CA SER A 254 -23.47 -24.99 18.97
C SER A 254 -23.94 -23.97 20.00
N ALA A 255 -23.68 -22.69 19.74
CA ALA A 255 -24.49 -21.58 20.21
C ALA A 255 -24.37 -20.39 19.24
N GLU A 256 -25.48 -20.13 18.55
CA GLU A 256 -26.00 -18.85 18.05
C GLU A 256 -25.10 -17.91 17.23
N GLU A 257 -25.43 -17.85 15.93
CA GLU A 257 -25.01 -16.83 14.99
C GLU A 257 -25.54 -15.44 15.40
N GLN A 258 -24.63 -14.54 15.73
CA GLN A 258 -24.83 -13.11 15.52
C GLN A 258 -23.88 -12.65 14.43
N GLU A 259 -24.47 -12.12 13.36
CA GLU A 259 -23.86 -11.53 12.19
C GLU A 259 -22.91 -10.39 12.58
N GLN A 260 -21.62 -10.71 12.70
CA GLN A 260 -20.54 -9.71 12.74
C GLN A 260 -19.70 -9.85 11.48
N VAL A 261 -19.52 -8.74 10.77
CA VAL A 261 -18.71 -8.64 9.57
C VAL A 261 -17.25 -8.95 9.92
N GLU A 262 -16.87 -10.20 9.70
CA GLU A 262 -15.56 -10.78 9.93
C GLU A 262 -14.53 -10.20 8.95
N ILE A 263 -13.81 -9.17 9.41
CA ILE A 263 -12.56 -8.72 8.77
C ILE A 263 -11.41 -9.58 9.33
N TRP A 264 -11.28 -10.82 8.86
CA TRP A 264 -10.14 -11.69 9.20
C TRP A 264 -9.20 -11.86 8.01
N GLY A 265 -7.95 -11.44 8.19
CA GLY A 265 -6.84 -11.82 7.33
C GLY A 265 -5.97 -12.84 8.06
N LYS A 266 -6.04 -14.12 7.67
CA LYS A 266 -5.16 -15.19 8.18
C LYS A 266 -3.75 -14.92 7.66
N GLY A 267 -2.82 -14.56 8.54
CA GLY A 267 -1.40 -14.42 8.17
C GLY A 267 -0.81 -15.76 7.74
N VAL A 268 0.23 -15.74 6.91
CA VAL A 268 0.86 -16.94 6.31
C VAL A 268 1.36 -17.96 7.34
N ASN A 269 1.48 -17.58 8.62
CA ASN A 269 1.90 -18.46 9.72
C ASN A 269 0.76 -18.79 10.73
N GLY A 270 -0.52 -18.63 10.37
CA GLY A 270 -1.65 -19.05 11.21
C GLY A 270 -1.91 -18.20 12.46
N GLY A 271 -1.11 -17.16 12.73
CA GLY A 271 -1.31 -16.25 13.85
C GLY A 271 -2.45 -15.25 13.64
N VAL A 272 -3.40 -15.22 14.57
CA VAL A 272 -4.45 -14.20 14.67
C VAL A 272 -3.85 -12.91 15.22
N ARG A 273 -3.99 -11.78 14.50
CA ARG A 273 -3.51 -10.47 14.94
C ARG A 273 -4.68 -9.53 15.19
N ARG A 274 -4.98 -9.19 16.45
CA ARG A 274 -5.90 -8.10 16.79
C ARG A 274 -5.13 -6.78 16.83
N ARG A 275 -5.48 -5.81 15.98
CA ARG A 275 -5.07 -4.41 16.19
C ARG A 275 -6.06 -3.77 17.15
N VAL A 276 -5.71 -3.69 18.43
CA VAL A 276 -6.48 -2.89 19.39
C VAL A 276 -6.03 -1.44 19.20
N ARG A 277 -6.91 -0.61 18.63
CA ARG A 277 -6.69 0.83 18.48
C ARG A 277 -7.15 1.49 19.79
N GLU A 278 -6.23 1.73 20.72
CA GLU A 278 -6.47 2.46 21.97
C GLU A 278 -6.77 3.94 21.69
N LYS A 279 -7.98 4.23 21.19
CA LYS A 279 -8.51 5.61 21.08
C LYS A 279 -9.64 5.91 22.06
N TRP A 280 -10.02 4.98 22.94
CA TRP A 280 -11.23 5.11 23.76
C TRP A 280 -11.03 5.29 25.27
N GLU A 281 -9.79 5.37 25.79
CA GLU A 281 -9.58 5.56 27.23
C GLU A 281 -9.48 7.03 27.69
N LYS A 282 -9.47 8.01 26.78
CA LYS A 282 -9.41 9.44 27.19
C LYS A 282 -10.77 10.11 27.43
N GLU A 283 -11.89 9.46 27.12
CA GLU A 283 -13.24 10.04 27.31
C GLU A 283 -13.93 9.63 28.61
N LYS A 284 -13.33 8.76 29.44
CA LYS A 284 -13.91 8.34 30.73
C LYS A 284 -13.31 8.97 31.98
N GLU A 285 -12.27 9.79 31.85
CA GLU A 285 -11.66 10.54 32.97
C GLU A 285 -12.10 12.02 33.03
N GLN A 286 -13.04 12.45 32.18
CA GLN A 286 -13.63 13.80 32.20
C GLN A 286 -15.16 13.79 32.33
N SER A 287 -15.70 12.96 33.21
CA SER A 287 -17.10 13.04 33.64
C SER A 287 -17.21 12.88 35.15
#